data_AF-A0A561QXI1-F1
#
_entry.id   AF-A0A561QXI1-F1
#
_cell.length_a   1.000
_cell.length_b   1.000
_cell.length_c   1.000
_cell.angle_alpha   90.00
_cell.angle_beta   90.00
_cell.angle_gamma   90.00
#
_symmetry.space_group_name_H-M   'P 1'
#
loop_
_entity.id
_entity.type
_entity.pdbx_description
1 polymer ?
#
loop_
_entity_poly.entity_id
_entity_poly.type
_entity_poly.pdbx_seq_one_letter_code
_entity_poly.pdbx_strand_id
1 'polypeptide(L)'
;MKIALPLGVSLGLMGVMIMLSLGMWQALPPGTQLPYHFGLGGEAGPTAPALLTLSILPAVGLLVTAVFALGARIDRRVASSQGTYLLVWLITLLVIALAQGLIIRHALFSLHA
;
A
#
# COMPACT_ATOMS: atom_id res chain seq x y z
N MET A 1 24.41 -0.01 -4.52
CA MET A 1 23.35 -0.46 -3.59
C MET A 1 23.20 -1.96 -3.51
N LYS A 2 23.11 -2.52 -2.31
CA LYS A 2 22.44 -3.82 -2.13
C LYS A 2 20.92 -3.59 -2.21
N ILE A 3 20.36 -3.58 -3.43
CA ILE A 3 18.91 -3.44 -3.70
C ILE A 3 18.08 -4.46 -2.89
N ALA A 4 18.70 -5.57 -2.48
CA ALA A 4 18.08 -6.62 -1.68
C ALA A 4 17.36 -6.11 -0.43
N LEU A 5 17.89 -5.10 0.28
CA LEU A 5 17.27 -4.62 1.51
C LEU A 5 15.96 -3.84 1.26
N PRO A 6 15.93 -2.73 0.50
CA PRO A 6 14.68 -2.01 0.24
C PRO A 6 13.66 -2.88 -0.49
N LEU A 7 14.11 -3.77 -1.39
CA LEU A 7 13.22 -4.71 -2.06
C LEU A 7 12.62 -5.72 -1.08
N GLY A 8 13.42 -6.30 -0.18
CA GLY A 8 12.93 -7.21 0.85
C GLY A 8 11.91 -6.57 1.78
N VAL A 9 12.16 -5.32 2.22
CA VAL A 9 11.20 -4.53 3.00
C VAL A 9 9.91 -4.30 2.21
N SER A 10 10.02 -3.92 0.94
CA SER A 10 8.86 -3.70 0.06
C SER A 10 8.00 -4.95 -0.06
N LEU A 11 8.62 -6.10 -0.35
CA LEU A 11 7.92 -7.37 -0.51
C LEU A 11 7.28 -7.84 0.79
N GLY A 12 7.97 -7.70 1.92
CA GLY A 12 7.40 -7.99 3.24
C GLY A 12 6.17 -7.14 3.54
N LEU A 13 6.25 -5.83 3.29
CA LEU A 13 5.13 -4.91 3.47
C LEU A 13 3.95 -5.23 2.54
N MET A 14 4.22 -5.54 1.26
CA MET A 14 3.18 -5.96 0.32
C MET A 14 2.52 -7.26 0.77
N GLY A 15 3.30 -8.22 1.26
CA GLY A 15 2.78 -9.47 1.84
C GLY A 15 1.79 -9.20 2.97
N VAL A 16 2.16 -8.33 3.92
CA VAL A 16 1.28 -7.93 5.02
C VAL A 16 0.00 -7.27 4.50
N MET A 17 0.12 -6.29 3.60
CA MET A 17 -1.04 -5.59 3.03
C MET A 17 -1.98 -6.55 2.30
N ILE A 18 -1.45 -7.48 1.50
CA ILE A 18 -2.24 -8.48 0.77
C ILE A 18 -2.94 -9.42 1.75
N MET A 19 -2.23 -9.95 2.75
CA MET A 19 -2.84 -10.86 3.72
C MET A 19 -3.96 -10.19 4.52
N LEU A 20 -3.75 -8.95 4.98
CA LEU A 20 -4.79 -8.18 5.66
C LEU A 20 -5.99 -7.91 4.75
N SER A 21 -5.74 -7.58 3.49
CA SER A 21 -6.81 -7.30 2.51
C SER A 21 -7.66 -8.54 2.23
N LEU A 22 -7.01 -9.70 2.04
CA LEU A 22 -7.70 -10.97 1.84
C LEU A 22 -8.46 -11.40 3.09
N GLY A 23 -7.84 -11.28 4.28
CA GLY A 23 -8.48 -11.58 5.55
C GLY A 23 -9.73 -10.74 5.78
N MET A 24 -9.65 -9.43 5.53
CA MET A 24 -10.81 -8.55 5.61
C MET A 24 -11.89 -8.87 4.59
N TRP A 25 -11.50 -9.14 3.33
CA TRP A 25 -12.47 -9.47 2.29
C TRP A 25 -13.28 -10.73 2.63
N GLN A 26 -12.64 -11.74 3.23
CA GLN A 26 -13.33 -12.96 3.67
C GLN A 26 -14.22 -12.76 4.90
N ALA A 27 -13.87 -11.82 5.78
CA ALA A 27 -14.63 -11.54 7.00
C ALA A 27 -15.83 -10.62 6.76
N LEU A 28 -15.75 -9.73 5.76
CA LEU A 28 -16.79 -8.73 5.50
C LEU A 28 -18.08 -9.36 4.95
N PRO A 29 -19.26 -8.83 5.34
CA PRO A 29 -20.52 -9.20 4.72
C PRO A 29 -20.51 -9.00 3.19
N PRO A 30 -21.24 -9.85 2.44
CA PRO A 30 -21.41 -9.66 1.01
C PRO A 30 -22.02 -8.28 0.69
N GLY A 31 -21.45 -7.59 -0.30
CA GLY A 31 -21.93 -6.28 -0.72
C GLY A 31 -21.44 -5.09 0.12
N THR A 32 -20.56 -5.30 1.11
CA THR A 32 -19.94 -4.20 1.85
C THR A 32 -19.27 -3.21 0.89
N GLN A 33 -19.59 -1.93 1.08
CA GLN A 33 -18.86 -0.83 0.45
C GLN A 33 -17.91 -0.20 1.46
N LEU A 34 -16.71 0.13 1.00
CA LEU A 34 -15.67 0.76 1.80
C LEU A 34 -15.26 2.09 1.19
N PRO A 35 -14.96 3.10 2.02
CA PRO A 35 -14.45 4.38 1.55
C PRO A 35 -13.06 4.20 0.92
N TYR A 36 -12.86 4.80 -0.25
CA TYR A 36 -11.59 4.76 -0.99
C TYR A 36 -10.90 6.13 -1.06
N HIS A 37 -11.55 7.18 -0.56
CA HIS A 37 -11.00 8.53 -0.42
C HIS A 37 -11.13 8.99 1.03
N PHE A 38 -10.12 9.69 1.52
CA PHE A 38 -10.08 10.19 2.89
C PHE A 38 -9.65 11.66 2.89
N GLY A 39 -10.36 12.48 3.65
CA GLY A 39 -9.98 13.87 3.93
C GLY A 39 -8.71 13.93 4.78
N LEU A 40 -8.16 15.14 4.94
CA LEU A 40 -6.96 15.37 5.76
C LEU A 40 -7.19 15.07 7.25
N GLY A 41 -8.44 15.15 7.74
CA GLY A 41 -8.82 14.73 9.09
C GLY A 41 -9.17 13.25 9.19
N GLY A 42 -9.06 12.49 8.10
CA GLY A 42 -9.42 11.07 8.02
C GLY A 42 -10.91 10.82 7.79
N GLU A 43 -11.67 11.84 7.40
CA GLU A 43 -13.09 11.72 7.07
C GLU A 43 -13.27 10.82 5.84
N ALA A 44 -14.16 9.83 5.95
CA ALA A 44 -14.47 8.94 4.85
C ALA A 44 -15.22 9.68 3.73
N GLY A 45 -14.72 9.54 2.51
CA GLY A 45 -15.34 10.05 1.29
C GLY A 45 -16.20 9.00 0.58
N PRO A 46 -16.33 9.08 -0.76
CA PRO A 46 -17.09 8.13 -1.57
C PRO A 46 -16.67 6.66 -1.33
N THR A 47 -17.64 5.76 -1.47
CA THR A 47 -17.47 4.33 -1.24
C THR A 47 -17.46 3.52 -2.52
N ALA A 48 -16.79 2.37 -2.49
CA ALA A 48 -16.71 1.41 -3.58
C ALA A 48 -16.75 -0.03 -3.04
N PRO A 49 -16.97 -1.05 -3.89
CA PRO A 49 -17.01 -2.45 -3.44
C PRO A 49 -15.74 -2.85 -2.68
N ALA A 50 -15.90 -3.58 -1.58
CA ALA A 50 -14.79 -3.93 -0.68
C ALA A 50 -13.59 -4.57 -1.40
N LEU A 51 -13.82 -5.47 -2.35
CA LEU A 51 -12.75 -6.08 -3.13
C LEU A 51 -11.89 -5.06 -3.89
N LEU A 52 -12.53 -4.08 -4.54
CA LEU A 52 -11.80 -3.03 -5.25
C LEU A 52 -11.02 -2.16 -4.28
N THR A 53 -11.67 -1.71 -3.21
CA THR A 53 -11.05 -0.80 -2.22
C THR A 53 -9.88 -1.47 -1.49
N LEU A 54 -10.01 -2.74 -1.11
CA LEU A 54 -8.96 -3.48 -0.40
C LEU A 54 -7.78 -3.85 -1.32
N SER A 55 -8.00 -4.03 -2.63
CA SER A 55 -6.95 -4.50 -3.56
C SER A 55 -6.11 -3.38 -4.18
N ILE A 56 -6.62 -2.15 -4.21
CA ILE A 56 -6.02 -1.08 -5.01
C ILE A 56 -4.65 -0.63 -4.49
N LEU A 57 -4.49 -0.37 -3.19
CA LEU A 57 -3.22 0.08 -2.64
C LEU A 57 -2.14 -1.00 -2.60
N PRO A 58 -2.44 -2.28 -2.29
CA PRO A 58 -1.49 -3.36 -2.51
C PRO A 58 -1.00 -3.44 -3.96
N ALA A 59 -1.89 -3.31 -4.94
CA ALA A 59 -1.52 -3.32 -6.36
C ALA A 59 -0.64 -2.12 -6.74
N VAL A 60 -1.00 -0.92 -6.29
CA VAL A 60 -0.19 0.29 -6.47
C VAL A 60 1.18 0.16 -5.79
N GLY A 61 1.23 -0.42 -4.58
CA GLY A 61 2.48 -0.66 -3.87
C GLY A 61 3.42 -1.63 -4.60
N LEU A 62 2.88 -2.68 -5.23
CA LEU A 62 3.65 -3.57 -6.10
C LEU A 62 4.20 -2.85 -7.32
N LEU A 63 3.37 -2.03 -7.99
CA LEU A 63 3.79 -1.24 -9.14
C LEU A 63 4.92 -0.27 -8.76
N VAL A 64 4.75 0.47 -7.66
CA VAL A 64 5.75 1.41 -7.14
C VAL A 64 7.05 0.69 -6.80
N THR A 65 6.96 -0.46 -6.14
CA THR A 65 8.12 -1.31 -5.83
C THR A 65 8.85 -1.73 -7.10
N ALA A 66 8.12 -2.13 -8.14
CA ALA A 66 8.71 -2.52 -9.43
C ALA A 66 9.41 -1.33 -10.11
N VAL A 67 8.79 -0.14 -10.10
CA VAL A 67 9.37 1.08 -10.67
C VAL A 67 10.67 1.46 -9.97
N PHE A 68 10.71 1.46 -8.64
CA PHE A 68 11.94 1.77 -7.90
C PHE A 68 13.01 0.67 -8.06
N ALA A 69 12.61 -0.61 -8.04
CA ALA A 69 13.54 -1.72 -8.23
C ALA A 69 14.19 -1.68 -9.64
N LEU A 70 13.39 -1.35 -10.66
CA LEU A 70 13.87 -1.24 -12.04
C LEU A 70 14.68 0.04 -12.25
N GLY A 71 14.24 1.17 -11.71
CA GLY A 71 14.95 2.45 -11.79
C GLY A 71 16.37 2.36 -11.21
N ALA A 72 16.53 1.69 -10.08
CA ALA A 72 17.85 1.44 -9.47
C ALA A 72 18.78 0.56 -10.33
N ARG A 73 18.24 -0.20 -11.30
CA ARG A 73 19.01 -1.04 -12.23
C ARG A 73 19.38 -0.31 -13.52
N ILE A 74 18.50 0.56 -14.01
CA ILE A 74 18.67 1.22 -15.31
C ILE A 74 19.50 2.51 -15.18
N ASP A 75 19.20 3.34 -14.18
CA ASP A 75 19.83 4.65 -14.07
C ASP A 75 21.07 4.64 -13.17
N ARG A 76 22.24 4.81 -13.80
CA ARG A 76 23.53 4.89 -13.09
C ARG A 76 23.63 6.11 -12.16
N ARG A 77 22.82 7.16 -12.35
CA ARG A 77 22.78 8.36 -11.48
C ARG A 77 22.21 8.05 -10.08
N VAL A 78 21.47 6.94 -9.94
CA VAL A 78 21.02 6.46 -8.63
C VAL A 78 22.21 6.09 -7.75
N ALA A 79 23.34 5.67 -8.33
CA ALA A 79 24.54 5.34 -7.57
C ALA A 79 25.14 6.56 -6.84
N SER A 80 25.05 7.76 -7.42
CA SER A 80 25.57 9.00 -6.80
C SER A 80 24.59 9.64 -5.81
N SER A 81 23.32 9.23 -5.80
CA SER A 81 22.25 9.78 -4.96
C SER A 81 21.53 8.70 -4.13
N GLN A 82 22.30 7.69 -3.75
CA GLN A 82 21.82 6.44 -3.16
C GLN A 82 20.91 6.65 -1.94
N GLY A 83 21.30 7.53 -1.01
CA GLY A 83 20.54 7.78 0.23
C GLY A 83 19.17 8.40 -0.03
N THR A 84 19.13 9.46 -0.86
CA THR A 84 17.88 10.14 -1.23
C THR A 84 16.94 9.21 -1.97
N TYR A 85 17.47 8.39 -2.88
CA TYR A 85 16.66 7.43 -3.62
C TYR A 85 15.97 6.42 -2.70
N LEU A 86 16.71 5.84 -1.74
CA LEU A 86 16.15 4.92 -0.75
C LEU A 86 15.14 5.61 0.16
N LEU A 87 15.43 6.82 0.61
CA LEU A 87 14.53 7.60 1.45
C LEU A 87 13.19 7.83 0.74
N VAL A 88 13.22 8.28 -0.52
CA VAL A 88 12.01 8.52 -1.32
C VAL A 88 11.23 7.21 -1.50
N TRP A 89 11.91 6.12 -1.86
CA TRP A 89 11.27 4.80 -1.99
C TRP A 89 10.53 4.41 -0.70
N LEU A 90 11.21 4.43 0.44
CA LEU A 90 10.63 4.01 1.72
C LEU A 90 9.49 4.94 2.18
N ILE A 91 9.61 6.26 1.97
CA ILE A 91 8.55 7.22 2.29
C ILE A 91 7.31 6.95 1.42
N THR A 92 7.48 6.71 0.11
CA THR A 92 6.36 6.40 -0.77
C THR A 92 5.62 5.14 -0.30
N LEU A 93 6.36 4.09 0.07
CA LEU A 93 5.76 2.86 0.60
C LEU A 93 5.06 3.08 1.95
N LEU A 94 5.64 3.89 2.83
CA LEU A 94 5.03 4.24 4.10
C LEU A 94 3.68 4.95 3.89
N VAL A 95 3.61 5.92 2.98
CA VAL A 95 2.37 6.63 2.65
C VAL A 95 1.30 5.66 2.13
N ILE A 96 1.67 4.75 1.22
CA ILE A 96 0.75 3.73 0.69
C ILE A 96 0.26 2.80 1.81
N ALA A 97 1.14 2.37 2.71
CA ALA A 97 0.79 1.52 3.83
C ALA A 97 -0.15 2.21 4.83
N LEU A 98 0.10 3.48 5.15
CA LEU A 98 -0.76 4.26 6.03
C LEU A 98 -2.15 4.45 5.42
N ALA A 99 -2.23 4.74 4.12
CA ALA A 99 -3.50 4.83 3.41
C ALA A 99 -4.26 3.50 3.45
N GLN A 100 -3.57 2.36 3.28
CA GLN A 100 -4.20 1.04 3.43
C GLN A 100 -4.65 0.79 4.87
N GLY A 101 -3.90 1.25 5.86
CA GLY A 101 -4.29 1.19 7.26
C GLY A 101 -5.64 1.88 7.54
N LEU A 102 -5.91 3.02 6.87
CA LEU A 102 -7.20 3.71 6.98
C LEU A 102 -8.36 2.88 6.39
N ILE A 103 -8.12 2.21 5.26
CA ILE A 103 -9.10 1.32 4.63
C ILE A 103 -9.38 0.12 5.56
N ILE A 104 -8.33 -0.53 6.07
CA ILE A 104 -8.46 -1.68 6.97
C ILE A 104 -9.20 -1.28 8.26
N ARG A 105 -8.91 -0.11 8.83
CA ARG A 105 -9.62 0.42 9.99
C ARG A 105 -11.13 0.53 9.74
N HIS A 106 -11.54 1.07 8.58
CA HIS A 106 -12.96 1.17 8.24
C HIS A 106 -13.58 -0.21 8.01
N ALA A 107 -12.85 -1.10 7.35
CA ALA A 107 -13.30 -2.47 7.14
C ALA A 107 -13.54 -3.20 8.48
N LEU A 108 -12.68 -2.99 9.48
CA LEU A 108 -12.87 -3.51 10.83
C LEU A 108 -14.13 -2.93 11.51
N PHE A 109 -14.38 -1.63 11.38
CA PHE A 109 -15.61 -1.03 11.93
C PHE A 109 -16.88 -1.56 11.25
N SER A 110 -16.82 -1.88 9.96
CA SER A 110 -17.94 -2.51 9.24
C SER A 110 -18.24 -3.93 9.69
N LEU A 111 -17.34 -4.62 10.40
CA LEU A 111 -17.61 -5.94 10.97
C LEU A 111 -18.44 -5.88 12.26
N HIS A 112 -18.43 -4.74 12.94
CA HIS A 112 -19.10 -4.55 14.24
C HIS A 112 -20.38 -3.69 14.13
N ALA A 113 -20.76 -3.29 12.92
CA ALA A 113 -21.94 -2.48 12.62
C ALA A 113 -23.13 -3.37 12.24
#